data_AF-A0AAU2ZI63-F1
#
_entry.id   AF-A0AAU2ZI63-F1
#
_cell.length_a   1.000
_cell.length_b   1.000
_cell.length_c   1.000
_cell.angle_alpha   90.00
_cell.angle_beta   90.00
_cell.angle_gamma   90.00
#
_symmetry.space_group_name_H-M   'P 1'
#
loop_
_entity.id
_entity.type
_entity.pdbx_description
1 polymer ?
#
loop_
_entity_poly.entity_id
_entity_poly.type
_entity_poly.pdbx_seq_one_letter_code
_entity_poly.pdbx_strand_id
1 'polypeptide(L)'
;MSMWSCEVPHAAVAPPPLEMSGDNFVDSDPYAQGKATRTSRFTDAEGHTVLALGHPGERLALELTLDEDNRVVRETLVAPDHLIRRCFTYLEDAGD
;
A
#
# COMPACT_ATOMS: atom_id res chain seq x y z
N MET A 1 18.05 -5.34 -11.21
CA MET A 1 16.71 -4.84 -10.86
C MET A 1 16.89 -4.07 -9.56
N SER A 2 16.81 -2.73 -9.58
CA SER A 2 16.95 -1.96 -8.35
C SER A 2 15.74 -2.21 -7.45
N MET A 3 16.03 -2.74 -6.27
CA MET A 3 15.17 -2.83 -5.11
C MET A 3 15.12 -1.41 -4.53
N TRP A 4 13.99 -0.72 -4.68
CA TRP A 4 13.87 0.66 -4.20
C TRP A 4 13.44 0.60 -2.74
N SER A 5 14.39 0.85 -1.85
CA SER A 5 14.14 1.02 -0.41
C SER A 5 13.25 2.24 -0.18
N CYS A 6 12.31 2.18 0.77
CA CYS A 6 11.66 3.37 1.34
C CYS A 6 12.68 4.11 2.24
N GLU A 7 13.89 4.39 1.74
CA GLU A 7 14.82 5.27 2.44
C GLU A 7 14.22 6.67 2.43
N VAL A 8 13.75 7.10 3.60
CA VAL A 8 13.33 8.47 3.84
C VAL A 8 14.63 9.30 3.91
N PRO A 9 14.92 10.22 2.97
CA PRO A 9 16.08 11.08 3.10
C PRO A 9 15.97 11.89 4.41
N HIS A 10 16.99 11.75 5.26
CA HIS A 10 17.02 12.16 6.67
C HIS A 10 17.08 13.68 6.91
N ALA A 11 16.42 14.53 6.11
CA ALA A 11 16.42 15.97 6.34
C ALA A 11 15.19 16.72 5.79
N ALA A 12 14.03 16.07 5.72
CA ALA A 12 12.76 16.76 5.48
C ALA A 12 11.90 16.67 6.74
N VAL A 13 11.24 17.77 7.13
CA VAL A 13 10.19 17.75 8.16
C VAL A 13 9.26 16.59 7.82
N ALA A 14 9.20 15.58 8.68
CA ALA A 14 8.34 14.43 8.46
C ALA A 14 6.89 14.96 8.29
N PRO A 15 6.15 14.49 7.28
CA PRO A 15 4.74 14.85 7.16
C PRO A 15 4.03 14.51 8.48
N PRO A 16 3.07 15.35 8.92
CA PRO A 16 2.31 15.05 10.12
C PRO A 16 1.66 13.67 9.99
N PRO A 17 1.59 12.88 11.07
CA PRO A 17 0.96 11.58 11.04
C PRO A 17 -0.50 11.72 10.58
N LEU A 18 -0.91 10.81 9.69
CA LEU A 18 -2.30 10.73 9.26
C LEU A 18 -3.03 9.77 10.20
N GLU A 19 -3.81 10.33 11.13
CA GLU A 19 -4.68 9.57 12.02
C GLU A 19 -5.88 9.01 11.22
N MET A 20 -5.83 7.74 10.86
CA MET A 20 -6.86 7.08 10.07
C MET A 20 -6.98 5.61 10.46
N SER A 21 -8.20 5.14 10.70
CA SER A 21 -8.47 3.72 10.93
C SER A 21 -8.32 2.91 9.65
N GLY A 22 -8.06 1.60 9.78
CA GLY A 22 -8.04 0.68 8.65
C GLY A 22 -9.36 0.67 7.87
N ASP A 23 -10.50 0.73 8.56
CA ASP A 23 -11.83 0.78 7.93
C ASP A 23 -11.98 2.03 7.06
N ASN A 24 -11.61 3.21 7.57
CA ASN A 24 -11.67 4.46 6.80
C ASN A 24 -10.72 4.44 5.60
N PHE A 25 -9.56 3.79 5.74
CA PHE A 25 -8.62 3.62 4.63
C PHE A 25 -9.22 2.77 3.51
N VAL A 26 -9.82 1.63 3.85
CA VAL A 26 -10.45 0.72 2.87
C VAL A 26 -11.73 1.32 2.28
N ASP A 27 -12.42 2.19 3.01
CA ASP A 27 -13.59 2.93 2.51
C ASP A 27 -13.21 4.13 1.63
N SER A 28 -11.92 4.39 1.41
CA SER A 28 -11.44 5.48 0.55
C SER A 28 -11.14 5.00 -0.88
N ASP A 29 -11.23 5.91 -1.85
CA ASP A 29 -10.86 5.62 -3.24
C ASP A 29 -9.36 5.25 -3.33
N PRO A 30 -8.97 4.15 -3.98
CA PRO A 30 -9.80 3.30 -4.86
C PRO A 30 -10.37 2.01 -4.25
N TYR A 31 -10.14 1.78 -2.97
CA TYR A 31 -10.58 0.56 -2.28
C TYR A 31 -12.10 0.44 -2.15
N ALA A 32 -12.79 1.59 -2.13
CA ALA A 32 -14.24 1.68 -2.07
C ALA A 32 -14.96 1.20 -3.36
N GLN A 33 -14.26 1.17 -4.50
CA GLN A 33 -14.84 0.86 -5.81
C GLN A 33 -14.95 -0.66 -6.02
N GLY A 34 -15.87 -1.28 -5.29
CA GLY A 34 -16.26 -2.68 -5.51
C GLY A 34 -15.13 -3.69 -5.30
N LYS A 35 -15.29 -4.89 -5.87
CA LYS A 35 -14.30 -5.97 -5.76
C LYS A 35 -13.42 -6.00 -7.00
N ALA A 36 -12.09 -6.02 -6.80
CA ALA A 36 -11.12 -6.23 -7.86
C ALA A 36 -11.49 -7.46 -8.70
N THR A 37 -11.64 -7.28 -10.01
CA THR A 37 -12.07 -8.35 -10.93
C THR A 37 -10.92 -9.28 -11.31
N ARG A 38 -9.68 -8.85 -11.08
CA ARG A 38 -8.47 -9.64 -11.29
C ARG A 38 -7.58 -9.55 -10.07
N THR A 39 -7.25 -10.68 -9.47
CA THR A 39 -6.43 -10.73 -8.25
C THR A 39 -5.37 -11.81 -8.38
N SER A 40 -4.16 -11.53 -7.89
CA SER A 40 -3.15 -12.56 -7.64
C SER A 40 -2.43 -12.30 -6.33
N ARG A 41 -2.01 -13.39 -5.68
CA ARG A 41 -1.16 -13.36 -4.49
C ARG A 41 0.15 -14.07 -4.79
N PHE A 42 1.26 -13.46 -4.41
CA PHE A 42 2.59 -14.06 -4.54
C PHE A 42 3.51 -13.58 -3.41
N THR A 43 4.71 -14.14 -3.35
CA THR A 43 5.75 -13.72 -2.42
C THR A 43 6.83 -12.97 -3.19
N ASP A 44 7.27 -11.81 -2.68
CA ASP A 44 8.36 -11.05 -3.31
C ASP A 44 9.74 -11.64 -2.96
N ALA A 45 10.80 -11.02 -3.46
CA ALA A 45 12.18 -11.44 -3.21
C ALA A 45 12.62 -11.27 -1.74
N GLU A 46 11.90 -10.45 -0.96
CA GLU A 46 12.16 -10.18 0.46
C GLU A 46 11.35 -11.12 1.37
N GLY A 47 10.47 -11.96 0.81
CA GLY A 47 9.62 -12.89 1.56
C GLY A 47 8.27 -12.29 1.95
N HIS A 48 7.96 -11.06 1.55
CA HIS A 48 6.70 -10.42 1.87
C HIS A 48 5.54 -10.98 1.03
N THR A 49 4.35 -11.02 1.61
CA THR A 49 3.14 -11.32 0.82
C THR A 49 2.80 -10.11 -0.04
N VAL A 50 2.58 -10.31 -1.34
CA VAL A 50 2.14 -9.29 -2.27
C VAL A 50 0.77 -9.64 -2.83
N LEU A 51 -0.14 -8.66 -2.80
CA LEU A 51 -1.46 -8.71 -3.42
C LEU A 51 -1.47 -7.77 -4.65
N ALA A 52 -1.66 -8.33 -5.83
CA ALA A 52 -1.90 -7.54 -7.04
C ALA A 52 -3.38 -7.56 -7.39
N LEU A 53 -3.98 -6.38 -7.51
CA LEU A 53 -5.41 -6.15 -7.71
C LEU A 53 -5.62 -5.33 -8.97
N GLY A 54 -6.48 -5.80 -9.87
CA GLY A 54 -6.79 -5.13 -11.13
C GLY A 54 -8.28 -4.80 -11.22
N HIS A 55 -8.56 -3.56 -11.59
CA HIS A 55 -9.89 -3.04 -11.91
C HIS A 55 -9.88 -2.54 -13.37
N PRO A 56 -9.99 -3.44 -14.37
CA PRO A 56 -9.83 -3.06 -15.78
C PRO A 56 -10.89 -2.04 -16.25
N GLY A 57 -12.12 -2.13 -15.73
CA GLY A 57 -13.20 -1.19 -16.03
C GLY A 57 -12.89 0.25 -15.59
N GLU A 58 -12.07 0.39 -14.55
CA GLU A 58 -11.64 1.68 -13.98
C GLU A 58 -10.23 2.08 -14.45
N ARG A 59 -9.58 1.25 -15.29
CA ARG A 59 -8.19 1.42 -15.75
C ARG A 59 -7.20 1.55 -14.60
N LEU A 60 -7.45 0.82 -13.52
CA LEU A 60 -6.73 0.92 -12.26
C LEU A 60 -6.06 -0.43 -11.93
N ALA A 61 -4.85 -0.37 -11.39
CA ALA A 61 -4.15 -1.51 -10.79
C ALA A 61 -3.49 -1.10 -9.48
N LEU A 62 -3.54 -1.98 -8.49
CA LEU A 62 -2.85 -1.84 -7.22
C LEU A 62 -1.93 -3.03 -6.96
N GLU A 63 -0.81 -2.75 -6.31
CA GLU A 63 0.05 -3.73 -5.68
C GLU A 63 0.21 -3.36 -4.20
N LEU A 64 -0.14 -4.28 -3.31
CA LEU A 64 -0.02 -4.12 -1.87
C LEU A 64 1.00 -5.13 -1.34
N THR A 65 2.06 -4.65 -0.72
CA THR A 65 2.99 -5.50 0.05
C THR A 65 2.54 -5.54 1.50
N LEU A 66 2.43 -6.75 2.05
CA LEU A 66 2.05 -7.00 3.43
C LEU A 66 3.26 -7.49 4.24
N ASP A 67 3.33 -7.05 5.50
CA ASP A 67 4.24 -7.63 6.49
C ASP A 67 3.72 -8.97 7.05
N GLU A 68 4.43 -9.50 8.05
CA GLU A 68 4.15 -10.76 8.72
C GLU A 68 2.80 -10.75 9.47
N ASP A 69 2.36 -9.56 9.90
CA ASP A 69 1.08 -9.33 10.58
C ASP A 69 -0.08 -9.04 9.61
N ASN A 70 0.16 -9.17 8.30
CA ASN A 70 -0.76 -8.82 7.22
C ASN A 70 -1.14 -7.33 7.16
N ARG A 71 -0.29 -6.44 7.66
CA ARG A 71 -0.46 -4.98 7.53
C ARG A 71 0.16 -4.51 6.23
N VAL A 72 -0.44 -3.50 5.58
CA VAL A 72 0.07 -2.94 4.32
C VAL A 72 1.28 -2.08 4.61
N VAL A 73 2.48 -2.47 4.16
CA VAL A 73 3.71 -1.68 4.35
C VAL A 73 4.11 -0.89 3.12
N ARG A 74 3.67 -1.32 1.93
CA ARG A 74 3.89 -0.62 0.66
C ARG A 74 2.67 -0.74 -0.25
N GLU A 75 2.37 0.35 -0.95
CA GLU A 75 1.35 0.42 -1.99
C GLU A 75 1.95 1.02 -3.26
N THR A 76 1.68 0.40 -4.40
CA THR A 76 1.80 1.04 -5.71
C THR A 76 0.44 1.03 -6.38
N LEU A 77 -0.05 2.21 -6.75
CA LEU A 77 -1.30 2.40 -7.47
C LEU A 77 -1.00 3.03 -8.82
N VAL A 78 -1.50 2.39 -9.88
CA VAL A 78 -1.43 2.86 -11.26
C VAL A 78 -2.84 3.16 -11.73
N ALA A 79 -3.08 4.40 -12.13
CA ALA A 79 -4.31 4.89 -12.73
C ALA A 79 -3.96 5.68 -14.01
N PRO A 80 -4.95 6.06 -14.85
CA PRO A 80 -4.68 6.96 -15.97
C PRO A 80 -3.97 8.22 -15.47
N ASP A 81 -2.83 8.55 -16.08
CA ASP A 81 -2.02 9.74 -15.78
C ASP A 81 -1.46 9.84 -14.34
N HIS A 82 -1.63 8.80 -13.53
CA HIS A 82 -1.24 8.79 -12.13
C HIS A 82 -0.45 7.52 -11.77
N LEU A 83 0.70 7.73 -11.13
CA LEU A 83 1.44 6.70 -10.41
C LEU A 83 1.62 7.17 -8.97
N ILE A 84 0.98 6.47 -8.05
CA ILE A 84 1.05 6.75 -6.62
C ILE A 84 1.85 5.62 -5.96
N ARG A 85 2.77 6.01 -5.08
CA ARG A 85 3.52 5.08 -4.21
C ARG A 85 3.42 5.55 -2.78
N ARG A 86 3.04 4.66 -1.88
CA ARG A 86 2.96 4.94 -0.45
C ARG A 86 3.75 3.89 0.32
N CYS A 87 4.42 4.32 1.36
CA CYS A 87 5.00 3.44 2.38
C CYS A 87 4.30 3.77 3.69
N PHE A 88 3.99 2.74 4.48
CA PHE A 88 3.32 2.89 5.75
C PHE A 88 4.26 2.44 6.86
N THR A 89 4.27 3.19 7.95
CA THR A 89 4.94 2.82 9.19
C THR A 89 3.90 2.87 10.28
N TYR A 90 3.67 1.75 10.93
CA TYR A 90 2.75 1.64 12.05
C TYR A 90 3.57 1.88 13.32
N LEU A 91 3.16 2.88 14.11
CA LEU A 91 3.67 2.99 15.46
C LEU A 91 3.03 1.88 16.27
N GLU A 92 3.84 1.11 16.98
CA GLU A 92 3.32 0.20 17.98
C GLU A 92 2.70 1.08 19.07
N ASP A 93 1.42 0.87 19.39
CA ASP A 93 0.90 1.40 20.65
C ASP A 93 1.76 0.78 21.75
N ALA A 94 2.38 1.62 22.59
CA ALA A 94 2.99 1.16 23.83
C ALA A 94 1.86 0.60 24.69
N GLY A 95 1.55 -0.69 24.51
CA GLY A 95 0.51 -1.38 25.25
C GLY A 95 0.77 -1.30 26.74
N ASP A 96 -0.28 -0.98 27.50
CA ASP A 96 -0.37 -1.11 28.96
C ASP A 96 -0.82 -2.54 29.32
#